data_AF-A0AAW3A503-F1
#
_entry.id   AF-A0AAW3A503-F1
#
_cell.length_a   1.000
_cell.length_b   1.000
_cell.length_c   1.000
_cell.angle_alpha   90.00
_cell.angle_beta   90.00
_cell.angle_gamma   90.00
#
_symmetry.space_group_name_H-M   'P 1'
#
loop_
_entity.id
_entity.type
_entity.pdbx_description
1 polymer ?
#
loop_
_entity_poly.entity_id
_entity_poly.type
_entity_poly.pdbx_seq_one_letter_code
_entity_poly.pdbx_strand_id
1 'polypeptide(L)'
;MAEGLRESCKKILQRLRQQEVEEFCCILCGGRVRGQDALMQHLITEHDVHCLHFDNVVDLPRLLEHLSALLHNRGASPAQWVCPVCGEDTMSEKVEDLMSHMSLAGHRYWNPHTIPSMAQWYITGSSAPSGLADRTFAETPMLVTCASSSTVPRGLSRDGAAEEEDPDSEWDDIEDEEVDEDEDWNLECVCLYCDYSGEDVLQHLKTNHDFDFRASVQRRPDLHDEYDLIRLVNMIRRAVCSDRCPYGDECDVDSKQYDRAALEEHLVMQKEHRLPQRVSTSDTDLIPVLPGDAFISMLVTSGEGFLQVELEDPDFPMVLTVQELAAAASRTPLKTR
;
A
#
# COMPACT_ATOMS: atom_id res chain seq x y z
N MET A 1 25.69 -2.46 7.73
CA MET A 1 24.55 -2.70 6.80
C MET A 1 24.69 -1.76 5.62
N ALA A 2 24.51 -2.30 4.41
CA ALA A 2 25.15 -1.85 3.17
C ALA A 2 24.66 -0.49 2.64
N GLU A 3 25.58 0.44 2.37
CA GLU A 3 25.29 1.74 1.74
C GLU A 3 24.42 1.61 0.46
N GLY A 4 24.59 0.52 -0.29
CA GLY A 4 23.79 0.22 -1.48
C GLY A 4 22.31 -0.07 -1.18
N LEU A 5 21.98 -0.75 -0.08
CA LEU A 5 20.58 -0.98 0.30
C LEU A 5 19.93 0.33 0.74
N ARG A 6 20.66 1.16 1.51
CA ARG A 6 20.18 2.48 1.94
C ARG A 6 19.91 3.38 0.73
N GLU A 7 20.77 3.35 -0.28
CA GLU A 7 20.59 4.11 -1.52
C GLU A 7 19.40 3.60 -2.36
N SER A 8 19.23 2.28 -2.48
CA SER A 8 18.07 1.67 -3.14
C SER A 8 16.76 2.04 -2.44
N CYS A 9 16.72 1.95 -1.11
CA CYS A 9 15.57 2.38 -0.31
C CYS A 9 15.30 3.88 -0.46
N LYS A 10 16.34 4.72 -0.50
CA LYS A 10 16.17 6.16 -0.76
C LYS A 10 15.55 6.43 -2.12
N LYS A 11 15.98 5.76 -3.18
CA LYS A 11 15.40 5.91 -4.53
C LYS A 11 13.94 5.48 -4.58
N ILE A 12 13.61 4.38 -3.90
CA ILE A 12 12.23 3.91 -3.81
C ILE A 12 11.40 4.90 -3.02
N LEU A 13 11.85 5.30 -1.83
CA LEU A 13 11.17 6.31 -1.02
C LEU A 13 11.04 7.64 -1.77
N GLN A 14 12.03 8.05 -2.55
CA GLN A 14 11.96 9.23 -3.39
C GLN A 14 10.88 9.08 -4.45
N ARG A 15 10.80 7.95 -5.16
CA ARG A 15 9.74 7.68 -6.14
C ARG A 15 8.36 7.63 -5.49
N LEU A 16 8.25 7.00 -4.31
CA LEU A 16 7.01 6.95 -3.55
C LEU A 16 6.57 8.32 -3.00
N ARG A 17 7.53 9.21 -2.72
CA ARG A 17 7.29 10.60 -2.26
C ARG A 17 7.12 11.60 -3.39
N GLN A 18 7.55 11.28 -4.61
CA GLN A 18 7.51 12.22 -5.73
C GLN A 18 6.06 12.59 -6.04
N GLN A 19 5.76 13.87 -5.81
CA GLN A 19 4.45 14.53 -5.92
C GLN A 19 3.99 14.72 -7.38
N GLU A 20 4.88 14.53 -8.35
CA GLU A 20 4.52 14.44 -9.76
C GLU A 20 4.10 13.00 -10.06
N VAL A 21 2.81 12.78 -10.31
CA VAL A 21 2.32 11.45 -10.69
C VAL A 21 2.93 11.09 -12.05
N GLU A 22 4.01 10.32 -12.00
CA GLU A 22 4.79 9.89 -13.17
C GLU A 22 3.89 9.12 -14.14
N GLU A 23 3.88 9.51 -15.41
CA GLU A 23 3.17 8.79 -16.45
C GLU A 23 4.01 7.62 -16.97
N PHE A 24 3.43 6.43 -16.96
CA PHE A 24 4.04 5.24 -17.55
C PHE A 24 3.28 4.80 -18.79
N CYS A 25 4.01 4.20 -19.74
CA CYS A 25 3.42 3.51 -20.88
C CYS A 25 3.42 2.01 -20.62
N CYS A 26 2.28 1.36 -20.82
CA CYS A 26 2.19 -0.10 -20.80
C CYS A 26 3.04 -0.69 -21.93
N ILE A 27 3.93 -1.62 -21.58
CA ILE A 27 4.88 -2.23 -22.52
C ILE A 27 4.23 -3.22 -23.51
N LEU A 28 2.96 -3.58 -23.30
CA LEU A 28 2.21 -4.51 -24.15
C LEU A 28 1.31 -3.78 -25.16
N CYS A 29 0.54 -2.79 -24.72
CA CYS A 29 -0.41 -2.08 -25.58
C CYS A 29 -0.07 -0.61 -25.84
N GLY A 30 0.96 -0.05 -25.18
CA GLY A 30 1.33 1.36 -25.29
C GLY A 30 0.37 2.33 -24.58
N GLY A 31 -0.64 1.84 -23.87
CA GLY A 31 -1.56 2.66 -23.09
C GLY A 31 -0.84 3.48 -22.01
N ARG A 32 -1.21 4.75 -21.85
CA ARG A 32 -0.64 5.64 -20.83
C ARG A 32 -1.44 5.53 -19.54
N VAL A 33 -0.74 5.47 -18.43
CA VAL A 33 -1.31 5.34 -17.09
C VAL A 33 -0.53 6.23 -16.13
N ARG A 34 -1.25 6.85 -15.18
CA ARG A 34 -0.68 7.76 -14.20
C ARG A 34 -0.35 6.98 -12.92
N GLY A 35 0.93 6.88 -12.58
CA GLY A 35 1.40 6.21 -11.37
C GLY A 35 1.67 4.70 -11.55
N GLN A 36 2.59 4.19 -10.71
CA GLN A 36 3.07 2.81 -10.76
C GLN A 36 1.96 1.79 -10.45
N ASP A 37 1.06 2.09 -9.52
CA ASP A 37 -0.01 1.16 -9.10
C ASP A 37 -1.09 1.03 -10.18
N ALA A 38 -1.40 2.14 -10.86
CA ALA A 38 -2.30 2.13 -12.01
C ALA A 38 -1.71 1.30 -13.17
N LEU A 39 -0.39 1.36 -13.38
CA LEU A 39 0.29 0.49 -14.35
C LEU A 39 0.20 -0.99 -13.95
N MET A 40 0.44 -1.32 -12.68
CA MET A 40 0.28 -2.70 -12.20
C MET A 40 -1.15 -3.19 -12.41
N GLN A 41 -2.14 -2.39 -12.01
CA GLN A 41 -3.54 -2.75 -12.18
C GLN A 41 -3.90 -2.94 -13.65
N HIS A 42 -3.42 -2.06 -14.53
CA HIS A 42 -3.61 -2.19 -15.98
C HIS A 42 -2.99 -3.47 -16.55
N LEU A 43 -1.78 -3.84 -16.13
CA LEU A 43 -1.14 -5.10 -16.53
C LEU A 43 -1.96 -6.33 -16.11
N ILE A 44 -2.59 -6.28 -14.94
CA ILE A 44 -3.43 -7.35 -14.43
C ILE A 44 -4.78 -7.40 -15.16
N THR A 45 -5.48 -6.27 -15.32
CA THR A 45 -6.85 -6.28 -15.85
C THR A 45 -6.92 -6.44 -17.36
N GLU A 46 -6.04 -5.77 -18.10
CA GLU A 46 -6.09 -5.75 -19.56
C GLU A 46 -5.28 -6.89 -20.19
N HIS A 47 -4.21 -7.33 -19.52
CA HIS A 47 -3.27 -8.30 -20.08
C HIS A 47 -3.13 -9.58 -19.24
N ASP A 48 -3.73 -9.63 -18.05
CA ASP A 48 -3.61 -10.73 -17.08
C ASP A 48 -2.16 -11.14 -16.79
N VAL A 49 -1.33 -10.11 -16.60
CA VAL A 49 0.08 -10.21 -16.25
C VAL A 49 0.26 -9.79 -14.79
N HIS A 50 0.81 -10.70 -13.99
CA HIS A 50 1.01 -10.53 -12.56
C HIS A 50 2.49 -10.30 -12.28
N CYS A 51 2.88 -9.04 -12.10
CA CYS A 51 4.24 -8.66 -11.71
C CYS A 51 4.40 -8.64 -10.18
N LEU A 52 5.64 -8.74 -9.70
CA LEU A 52 5.94 -8.36 -8.31
C LEU A 52 5.64 -6.87 -8.10
N HIS A 53 5.26 -6.53 -6.86
CA HIS A 53 4.90 -5.15 -6.51
C HIS A 53 6.03 -4.17 -6.82
N PHE A 54 5.71 -3.07 -7.49
CA PHE A 54 6.69 -2.08 -7.94
C PHE A 54 7.38 -1.36 -6.79
N ASP A 55 6.83 -1.38 -5.58
CA ASP A 55 7.52 -0.89 -4.36
C ASP A 55 8.84 -1.60 -4.09
N ASN A 56 9.00 -2.84 -4.56
CA ASN A 56 10.23 -3.59 -4.43
C ASN A 56 11.21 -3.36 -5.59
N VAL A 57 10.87 -2.50 -6.54
CA VAL A 57 11.68 -2.19 -7.73
C VAL A 57 12.43 -0.90 -7.50
N VAL A 58 13.76 -0.94 -7.59
CA VAL A 58 14.65 0.21 -7.37
C VAL A 58 14.57 1.21 -8.51
N ASP A 59 14.50 0.74 -9.76
CA ASP A 59 14.46 1.57 -10.97
C ASP A 59 13.41 0.99 -11.93
N LEU A 60 12.17 1.46 -11.77
CA LEU A 60 11.02 1.00 -12.55
C LEU A 60 11.13 1.35 -14.04
N PRO A 61 11.53 2.58 -14.44
CA PRO A 61 11.71 2.90 -15.86
C PRO A 61 12.69 1.95 -16.57
N ARG A 62 13.85 1.65 -15.96
CA ARG A 62 14.81 0.71 -16.56
C ARG A 62 14.31 -0.72 -16.61
N LEU A 63 13.54 -1.15 -15.61
CA LEU A 63 12.90 -2.46 -15.63
C LEU A 63 11.92 -2.58 -16.82
N LEU A 64 11.10 -1.55 -17.05
CA LEU A 64 10.14 -1.53 -18.16
C LEU A 64 10.84 -1.49 -19.52
N GLU A 65 11.91 -0.71 -19.67
CA GLU A 65 12.75 -0.73 -20.89
C GLU A 65 13.33 -2.12 -21.16
N HIS A 66 13.83 -2.80 -20.13
CA HIS A 66 14.37 -4.15 -20.25
C HIS A 66 13.30 -5.16 -20.65
N LEU A 67 12.14 -5.15 -19.98
CA LEU A 67 11.02 -6.02 -20.35
C LEU A 67 10.57 -5.76 -21.78
N SER A 68 10.44 -4.50 -22.19
CA SER A 68 10.13 -4.13 -23.57
C SER A 68 11.15 -4.69 -24.56
N ALA A 69 12.44 -4.70 -24.20
CA ALA A 69 13.49 -5.28 -25.04
C ALA A 69 13.41 -6.82 -25.13
N LEU A 70 12.96 -7.50 -24.08
CA LEU A 70 12.74 -8.96 -24.09
C LEU A 70 11.51 -9.36 -24.91
N LEU A 71 10.50 -8.50 -24.94
CA LEU A 71 9.22 -8.77 -25.61
C LEU A 71 9.30 -8.73 -27.14
N HIS A 72 10.37 -8.18 -27.72
CA HIS A 72 10.49 -8.00 -29.17
C HIS A 72 11.72 -8.71 -29.74
N ASN A 73 11.50 -9.55 -30.76
CA ASN A 73 12.60 -10.11 -31.53
C ASN A 73 13.22 -9.04 -32.45
N ARG A 74 14.37 -8.50 -32.04
CA ARG A 74 15.11 -7.46 -32.80
C ARG A 74 15.70 -7.94 -34.12
N GLY A 75 15.71 -9.25 -34.38
CA GLY A 75 16.20 -9.85 -35.62
C GLY A 75 15.14 -9.99 -36.72
N ALA A 76 13.86 -9.86 -36.38
CA ALA A 76 12.74 -9.98 -37.31
C ALA A 76 12.22 -8.60 -37.73
N SER A 77 11.90 -8.44 -39.02
CA SER A 77 11.21 -7.25 -39.54
C SER A 77 9.98 -7.73 -40.31
N PRO A 78 8.76 -7.41 -39.84
CA PRO A 78 8.41 -6.59 -38.66
C PRO A 78 8.72 -7.27 -37.31
N ALA A 79 8.78 -6.47 -36.23
CA ALA A 79 9.12 -6.96 -34.90
C ALA A 79 8.06 -7.94 -34.39
N GLN A 80 8.48 -9.18 -34.14
CA GLN A 80 7.62 -10.24 -33.62
C GLN A 80 7.69 -10.29 -32.10
N TRP A 81 6.58 -10.70 -31.46
CA TRP A 81 6.52 -10.83 -30.01
C TRP A 81 7.24 -12.08 -29.53
N VAL A 82 7.98 -11.94 -28.43
CA VAL A 82 8.70 -13.03 -27.77
C VAL A 82 8.21 -13.13 -26.34
N CYS A 83 7.95 -14.35 -25.87
CA CYS A 83 7.61 -14.57 -24.48
C CYS A 83 8.83 -14.31 -23.58
N PRO A 84 8.75 -13.40 -22.60
CA PRO A 84 9.91 -13.07 -21.76
C PRO A 84 10.25 -14.18 -20.75
N VAL A 85 9.34 -15.13 -20.52
CA VAL A 85 9.51 -16.25 -19.57
C VAL A 85 10.22 -17.45 -20.23
N CYS A 86 9.75 -17.91 -21.40
CA CYS A 86 10.34 -19.07 -22.08
C CYS A 86 11.24 -18.71 -23.27
N GLY A 87 11.21 -17.47 -23.75
CA GLY A 87 11.96 -17.03 -24.93
C GLY A 87 11.38 -17.50 -26.27
N GLU A 88 10.18 -18.08 -26.28
CA GLU A 88 9.52 -18.52 -27.52
C GLU A 88 9.00 -17.32 -28.33
N ASP A 89 9.34 -17.29 -29.61
CA ASP A 89 8.84 -16.30 -30.57
C ASP A 89 7.44 -16.73 -31.04
N THR A 90 6.45 -15.86 -30.92
CA THR A 90 5.07 -16.15 -31.32
C THR A 90 4.87 -16.10 -32.83
N MET A 91 5.90 -15.68 -33.58
CA MET A 91 5.91 -15.51 -35.01
C MET A 91 4.81 -14.54 -35.50
N SER A 92 4.34 -13.67 -34.61
CA SER A 92 3.25 -12.73 -34.86
C SER A 92 3.60 -11.33 -34.37
N GLU A 93 3.08 -10.33 -35.08
CA GLU A 93 3.14 -8.91 -34.71
C GLU A 93 2.03 -8.52 -33.73
N LYS A 94 1.05 -9.41 -33.53
CA LYS A 94 -0.13 -9.18 -32.69
C LYS A 94 0.16 -9.55 -31.25
N VAL A 95 -0.11 -8.60 -30.34
CA VAL A 95 0.06 -8.81 -28.90
C VAL A 95 -0.90 -9.88 -28.37
N GLU A 96 -2.05 -10.07 -29.01
CA GLU A 96 -3.05 -11.08 -28.65
C GLU A 96 -2.51 -12.50 -28.76
N ASP A 97 -1.60 -12.77 -29.71
CA ASP A 97 -0.98 -14.08 -29.88
C ASP A 97 0.02 -14.37 -28.74
N LEU A 98 0.73 -13.34 -28.27
CA LEU A 98 1.56 -13.43 -27.06
C LEU A 98 0.71 -13.67 -25.81
N MET A 99 -0.39 -12.94 -25.66
CA MET A 99 -1.31 -13.14 -24.53
C MET A 99 -1.91 -14.56 -24.54
N SER A 100 -2.27 -15.07 -25.72
CA SER A 100 -2.77 -16.44 -25.88
C SER A 100 -1.71 -17.48 -25.48
N HIS A 101 -0.47 -17.33 -25.97
CA HIS A 101 0.65 -18.18 -25.56
C HIS A 101 0.83 -18.15 -24.04
N MET A 102 0.90 -16.96 -23.43
CA MET A 102 1.14 -16.81 -21.99
C MET A 102 0.03 -17.45 -21.15
N SER A 103 -1.22 -17.35 -21.60
CA SER A 103 -2.37 -17.99 -20.94
C SER A 103 -2.28 -19.52 -21.01
N LEU A 104 -2.01 -20.08 -22.20
CA LEU A 104 -1.92 -21.53 -22.40
C LEU A 104 -0.72 -22.18 -21.71
N ALA A 105 0.42 -21.48 -21.69
CA ALA A 105 1.65 -21.97 -21.08
C ALA A 105 1.79 -21.63 -19.58
N GLY A 106 0.86 -20.84 -19.02
CA GLY A 106 0.93 -20.39 -17.62
C GLY A 106 2.02 -19.36 -17.34
N HIS A 107 2.51 -18.64 -18.35
CA HIS A 107 3.60 -17.65 -18.26
C HIS A 107 3.12 -16.24 -17.86
N ARG A 108 2.08 -16.17 -17.03
CA ARG A 108 1.41 -14.92 -16.63
C ARG A 108 2.08 -14.19 -15.47
N TYR A 109 2.90 -14.90 -14.70
CA TYR A 109 3.57 -14.37 -13.52
C TYR A 109 4.99 -13.92 -13.86
N TRP A 110 5.27 -12.64 -13.73
CA TRP A 110 6.54 -12.03 -14.08
C TRP A 110 7.28 -11.60 -12.81
N ASN A 111 8.33 -12.33 -12.47
CA ASN A 111 9.14 -12.08 -11.31
C ASN A 111 10.58 -12.60 -11.53
N PRO A 112 11.55 -12.28 -10.66
CA PRO A 112 12.92 -12.75 -10.79
C PRO A 112 13.11 -14.28 -10.83
N HIS A 113 12.12 -15.08 -10.43
CA HIS A 113 12.19 -16.54 -10.57
C HIS A 113 11.77 -17.00 -11.98
N THR A 114 10.79 -16.34 -12.59
CA THR A 114 10.30 -16.67 -13.94
C THR A 114 11.08 -15.96 -15.05
N ILE A 115 11.62 -14.77 -14.77
CA ILE A 115 12.45 -13.97 -15.67
C ILE A 115 13.70 -13.52 -14.90
N PRO A 116 14.75 -14.36 -14.82
CA PRO A 116 15.92 -14.11 -13.96
C PRO A 116 16.65 -12.79 -14.21
N SER A 117 16.63 -12.31 -15.46
CA SER A 117 17.24 -11.03 -15.81
C SER A 117 16.62 -9.85 -15.07
N MET A 118 15.37 -9.95 -14.60
CA MET A 118 14.70 -8.91 -13.81
C MET A 118 15.34 -8.65 -12.44
N ALA A 119 16.06 -9.64 -11.87
CA ALA A 119 16.54 -9.59 -10.49
C ALA A 119 17.35 -8.31 -10.15
N GLN A 120 18.11 -7.79 -11.10
CA GLN A 120 19.00 -6.65 -10.88
C GLN A 120 18.28 -5.32 -10.60
N TRP A 121 16.97 -5.22 -10.87
CA TRP A 121 16.18 -4.02 -10.58
C TRP A 121 15.34 -4.15 -9.31
N TYR A 122 15.32 -5.31 -8.66
CA TYR A 122 14.59 -5.50 -7.41
C TYR A 122 15.49 -5.27 -6.20
N ILE A 123 14.90 -4.83 -5.08
CA ILE A 123 15.59 -4.89 -3.79
C ILE A 123 15.82 -6.36 -3.45
N THR A 124 17.05 -6.83 -3.59
CA THR A 124 17.46 -8.10 -3.02
C THR A 124 17.87 -7.89 -1.58
N GLY A 125 17.08 -8.42 -0.64
CA GLY A 125 17.47 -8.60 0.75
C GLY A 125 18.54 -9.67 0.86
N SER A 126 19.76 -9.38 0.40
CA SER A 126 20.90 -10.26 0.57
C SER A 126 21.85 -9.64 1.58
N SER A 127 21.70 -10.03 2.84
CA SER A 127 22.87 -10.24 3.71
C SER A 127 23.70 -11.39 3.13
N ALA A 128 24.34 -11.16 1.98
CA ALA A 128 25.35 -12.10 1.49
C ALA A 128 26.65 -11.82 2.26
N PRO A 129 27.21 -12.81 2.98
CA PRO A 129 28.53 -12.67 3.56
C PRO A 129 29.52 -12.47 2.41
N SER A 130 30.38 -11.47 2.56
CA SER A 130 31.48 -11.22 1.64
C SER A 130 32.32 -12.49 1.52
N GLY A 131 32.33 -13.14 0.35
CA GLY A 131 33.14 -14.34 0.17
C GLY A 131 32.96 -15.06 -1.16
N LEU A 132 33.81 -14.68 -2.11
CA LEU A 132 34.29 -15.42 -3.29
C LEU A 132 33.29 -16.21 -4.17
N ALA A 133 33.40 -15.89 -5.46
CA ALA A 133 32.99 -16.72 -6.58
C ALA A 133 33.36 -18.21 -6.40
N ASP A 134 32.39 -19.10 -6.60
CA ASP A 134 32.63 -20.24 -7.47
C ASP A 134 31.34 -20.72 -8.16
N ARG A 135 31.52 -21.14 -9.40
CA ARG A 135 30.48 -21.60 -10.34
C ARG A 135 30.27 -23.09 -10.11
N THR A 136 29.03 -23.56 -9.93
CA THR A 136 28.60 -24.84 -10.53
C THR A 136 27.08 -25.02 -10.52
N PHE A 137 26.58 -25.47 -11.67
CA PHE A 137 25.19 -25.82 -11.99
C PHE A 137 24.74 -27.10 -11.28
N ALA A 138 23.44 -27.23 -10.99
CA ALA A 138 22.69 -28.45 -11.26
C ALA A 138 21.16 -28.22 -11.19
N GLU A 139 20.51 -28.50 -12.31
CA GLU A 139 19.06 -28.67 -12.49
C GLU A 139 18.52 -29.86 -11.67
N THR A 140 17.24 -29.84 -11.26
CA THR A 140 16.16 -30.79 -11.64
C THR A 140 14.96 -30.64 -10.67
N PRO A 141 13.70 -30.56 -11.15
CA PRO A 141 12.51 -30.29 -10.34
C PRO A 141 11.84 -31.58 -9.81
N MET A 142 11.14 -31.49 -8.67
CA MET A 142 10.29 -32.57 -8.14
C MET A 142 8.94 -32.00 -7.70
N LEU A 143 7.92 -32.28 -8.52
CA LEU A 143 6.50 -32.35 -8.18
C LEU A 143 6.28 -33.42 -7.10
N VAL A 144 5.59 -33.13 -5.99
CA VAL A 144 4.62 -34.07 -5.38
C VAL A 144 3.48 -33.31 -4.69
N THR A 145 2.30 -33.83 -4.98
CA THR A 145 0.92 -33.55 -4.59
C THR A 145 0.57 -33.49 -3.10
N CYS A 146 -0.51 -32.75 -2.85
CA CYS A 146 -1.39 -32.75 -1.67
C CYS A 146 -1.95 -34.13 -1.28
N ALA A 147 -2.02 -34.40 0.03
CA ALA A 147 -3.03 -35.28 0.63
C ALA A 147 -3.27 -34.90 2.10
N SER A 148 -4.53 -34.61 2.41
CA SER A 148 -5.09 -34.41 3.74
C SER A 148 -5.08 -35.71 4.56
N SER A 149 -4.82 -35.63 5.86
CA SER A 149 -5.74 -36.11 6.91
C SER A 149 -5.07 -36.16 8.29
N SER A 150 -5.81 -35.60 9.24
CA SER A 150 -5.71 -35.71 10.69
C SER A 150 -5.40 -37.12 11.21
N THR A 151 -4.56 -37.23 12.23
CA THR A 151 -4.83 -38.08 13.40
C THR A 151 -3.87 -37.73 14.55
N VAL A 152 -4.45 -37.35 15.69
CA VAL A 152 -3.80 -37.30 17.00
C VAL A 152 -3.58 -38.71 17.55
N PRO A 153 -2.51 -38.95 18.31
CA PRO A 153 -2.64 -39.78 19.49
C PRO A 153 -2.02 -39.15 20.74
N ARG A 154 -2.71 -39.39 21.84
CA ARG A 154 -2.43 -38.91 23.19
C ARG A 154 -1.96 -40.10 24.04
N GLY A 155 -0.85 -39.92 24.76
CA GLY A 155 -0.53 -40.58 26.03
C GLY A 155 0.41 -41.79 26.00
N LEU A 156 1.56 -41.72 26.70
CA LEU A 156 1.75 -42.32 28.04
C LEU A 156 3.18 -42.06 28.59
N SER A 157 3.20 -41.47 29.79
CA SER A 157 4.18 -41.41 30.89
C SER A 157 5.64 -41.84 30.70
N ARG A 158 6.58 -41.06 31.28
CA ARG A 158 7.43 -41.46 32.44
C ARG A 158 8.35 -40.33 32.93
N ASP A 159 8.52 -40.31 34.25
CA ASP A 159 9.20 -39.33 35.12
C ASP A 159 10.67 -39.05 34.82
N GLY A 160 11.08 -37.80 35.08
CA GLY A 160 12.48 -37.38 35.20
C GLY A 160 12.57 -35.91 35.58
N ALA A 161 12.80 -35.62 36.86
CA ALA A 161 13.06 -34.29 37.37
C ALA A 161 14.35 -33.72 36.77
N ALA A 162 14.24 -32.59 36.07
CA ALA A 162 15.34 -31.71 35.71
C ALA A 162 14.84 -30.28 35.89
N GLU A 163 15.63 -29.49 36.60
CA GLU A 163 15.39 -28.09 36.92
C GLU A 163 15.23 -27.30 35.61
N GLU A 164 14.07 -26.67 35.41
CA GLU A 164 13.85 -25.75 34.30
C GLU A 164 14.55 -24.43 34.65
N GLU A 165 15.67 -24.17 33.98
CA GLU A 165 16.21 -22.82 33.83
C GLU A 165 15.27 -22.06 32.87
N ASP A 166 14.54 -21.11 33.43
CA ASP A 166 13.67 -20.15 32.74
C ASP A 166 14.53 -19.19 31.89
N PRO A 167 14.46 -19.22 30.54
CA PRO A 167 15.23 -18.33 29.69
C PRO A 167 14.44 -17.06 29.29
N ASP A 168 13.48 -16.60 30.09
CA ASP A 168 12.70 -15.38 29.79
C ASP A 168 13.26 -14.09 30.42
N SER A 169 14.52 -14.08 30.88
CA SER A 169 15.14 -12.93 31.56
C SER A 169 16.25 -12.25 30.74
N GLU A 170 15.98 -11.95 29.47
CA GLU A 170 16.86 -11.14 28.60
C GLU A 170 16.05 -10.15 27.76
N TRP A 171 15.21 -9.33 28.41
CA TRP A 171 14.53 -8.19 27.79
C TRP A 171 14.60 -6.92 28.64
N ASP A 172 15.59 -6.83 29.54
CA ASP A 172 15.89 -5.58 30.24
C ASP A 172 16.96 -4.81 29.44
N ASP A 173 16.69 -3.52 29.22
CA ASP A 173 17.59 -2.47 28.73
C ASP A 173 17.61 -2.18 27.22
N ILE A 174 16.42 -1.92 26.64
CA ILE A 174 16.34 -0.88 25.60
C ILE A 174 15.98 0.41 26.33
N GLU A 175 16.97 1.29 26.49
CA GLU A 175 16.75 2.66 26.94
C GLU A 175 15.78 3.32 25.94
N ASP A 176 14.57 3.62 26.39
CA ASP A 176 13.62 4.49 25.69
C ASP A 176 14.27 5.86 25.55
N GLU A 177 14.97 6.08 24.43
CA GLU A 177 15.32 7.42 23.98
C GLU A 177 13.98 8.14 23.77
N GLU A 178 13.63 9.05 24.68
CA GLU A 178 12.51 9.98 24.50
C GLU A 178 12.78 10.78 23.21
N VAL A 179 12.22 10.29 22.11
CA VAL A 179 12.19 11.03 20.85
C VAL A 179 11.21 12.17 21.10
N ASP A 180 11.72 13.40 21.16
CA ASP A 180 10.94 14.62 21.33
C ASP A 180 9.69 14.57 20.43
N GLU A 181 8.51 14.32 21.01
CA GLU A 181 7.23 14.15 20.30
C GLU A 181 6.74 15.43 19.59
N ASP A 182 7.45 16.54 19.82
CA ASP A 182 7.06 17.89 19.45
C ASP A 182 7.83 18.46 18.24
N GLU A 183 8.85 17.76 17.71
CA GLU A 183 9.60 18.22 16.54
C GLU A 183 9.07 17.60 15.24
N ASP A 184 8.31 18.42 14.50
CA ASP A 184 8.19 18.36 13.03
C ASP A 184 7.09 17.45 12.42
N TRP A 185 5.86 17.53 12.95
CA TRP A 185 4.66 17.09 12.21
C TRP A 185 4.21 18.08 11.13
N ASN A 186 5.10 18.99 10.70
CA ASN A 186 4.82 19.96 9.64
C ASN A 186 4.94 19.29 8.25
N LEU A 187 4.17 18.23 8.08
CA LEU A 187 4.22 17.37 6.90
C LEU A 187 3.47 18.06 5.75
N GLU A 188 4.19 18.31 4.66
CA GLU A 188 3.59 18.78 3.41
C GLU A 188 2.47 17.82 2.96
N CYS A 189 1.23 18.29 3.04
CA CYS A 189 0.08 17.50 2.64
C CYS A 189 -0.15 17.63 1.13
N VAL A 190 -0.31 16.50 0.44
CA VAL A 190 -0.66 16.47 -0.98
C VAL A 190 -2.16 16.71 -1.15
N CYS A 191 -2.52 17.64 -2.02
CA CYS A 191 -3.90 17.97 -2.37
C CYS A 191 -4.68 16.74 -2.88
N LEU A 192 -6.00 16.76 -2.71
CA LEU A 192 -6.89 15.68 -3.14
C LEU A 192 -7.16 15.69 -4.65
N TYR A 193 -7.04 16.83 -5.33
CA TYR A 193 -7.50 17.00 -6.73
C TYR A 193 -6.40 17.43 -7.71
N CYS A 194 -5.26 17.93 -7.23
CA CYS A 194 -4.14 18.34 -8.08
C CYS A 194 -2.79 18.01 -7.42
N ASP A 195 -1.70 18.39 -8.09
CA ASP A 195 -0.33 18.05 -7.69
C ASP A 195 0.25 19.03 -6.65
N TYR A 196 -0.57 19.91 -6.08
CA TYR A 196 -0.13 20.81 -5.01
C TYR A 196 0.22 20.06 -3.73
N SER A 197 1.28 20.51 -3.07
CA SER A 197 1.74 20.04 -1.77
C SER A 197 2.09 21.22 -0.88
N GLY A 198 1.74 21.12 0.40
CA GLY A 198 2.06 22.16 1.39
C GLY A 198 1.30 21.96 2.69
N GLU A 199 1.69 22.75 3.69
CA GLU A 199 1.07 22.73 5.02
C GLU A 199 -0.35 23.32 5.03
N ASP A 200 -0.65 24.20 4.06
CA ASP A 200 -1.91 24.93 3.93
C ASP A 200 -2.90 24.24 2.96
N VAL A 201 -2.79 22.92 2.78
CA VAL A 201 -3.60 22.14 1.83
C VAL A 201 -5.11 22.40 1.95
N LEU A 202 -5.63 22.61 3.16
CA LEU A 202 -7.05 22.90 3.39
C LEU A 202 -7.43 24.30 2.87
N GLN A 203 -6.52 25.27 2.94
CA GLN A 203 -6.71 26.59 2.37
C GLN A 203 -6.62 26.53 0.83
N HIS A 204 -5.66 25.76 0.31
CA HIS A 204 -5.54 25.49 -1.13
C HIS A 204 -6.83 24.89 -1.72
N LEU A 205 -7.43 23.90 -1.05
CA LEU A 205 -8.71 23.31 -1.47
C LEU A 205 -9.83 24.38 -1.58
N LYS A 206 -9.86 25.35 -0.67
CA LYS A 206 -10.85 26.43 -0.70
C LYS A 206 -10.60 27.42 -1.84
N THR A 207 -9.35 27.81 -2.08
CA THR A 207 -9.04 28.87 -3.05
C THR A 207 -8.95 28.38 -4.48
N ASN A 208 -8.41 27.18 -4.69
CA ASN A 208 -8.10 26.65 -6.02
C ASN A 208 -9.18 25.69 -6.52
N HIS A 209 -9.83 24.96 -5.61
CA HIS A 209 -10.87 23.99 -5.95
C HIS A 209 -12.28 24.41 -5.52
N ASP A 210 -12.43 25.60 -4.91
CA ASP A 210 -13.70 26.13 -4.38
C ASP A 210 -14.41 25.09 -3.49
N PHE A 211 -13.61 24.41 -2.68
CA PHE A 211 -14.04 23.27 -1.88
C PHE A 211 -13.59 23.38 -0.43
N ASP A 212 -14.56 23.52 0.47
CA ASP A 212 -14.33 23.49 1.90
C ASP A 212 -14.48 22.05 2.42
N PHE A 213 -13.36 21.32 2.46
CA PHE A 213 -13.33 19.92 2.90
C PHE A 213 -13.93 19.75 4.31
N ARG A 214 -13.51 20.59 5.27
CA ARG A 214 -13.99 20.53 6.66
C ARG A 214 -15.50 20.73 6.74
N ALA A 215 -16.03 21.79 6.12
CA ALA A 215 -17.47 22.07 6.15
C ALA A 215 -18.29 21.01 5.38
N SER A 216 -17.69 20.33 4.41
CA SER A 216 -18.37 19.28 3.64
C SER A 216 -18.43 17.96 4.40
N VAL A 217 -17.33 17.57 5.05
CA VAL A 217 -17.26 16.42 5.95
C VAL A 217 -18.21 16.57 7.15
N GLN A 218 -18.23 17.73 7.82
CA GLN A 218 -19.10 17.95 8.98
C GLN A 218 -20.60 17.87 8.67
N ARG A 219 -20.99 18.04 7.40
CA ARG A 219 -22.39 17.92 6.94
C ARG A 219 -22.80 16.49 6.58
N ARG A 220 -21.86 15.55 6.58
CA ARG A 220 -22.08 14.15 6.20
C ARG A 220 -22.50 13.32 7.42
N PRO A 221 -23.71 12.76 7.45
CA PRO A 221 -24.19 11.97 8.57
C PRO A 221 -23.66 10.53 8.58
N ASP A 222 -23.03 10.08 7.48
CA ASP A 222 -22.46 8.74 7.32
C ASP A 222 -20.97 8.67 7.66
N LEU A 223 -20.39 9.75 8.20
CA LEU A 223 -19.04 9.79 8.73
C LEU A 223 -19.14 9.81 10.25
N HIS A 224 -18.65 8.77 10.90
CA HIS A 224 -18.79 8.60 12.34
C HIS A 224 -17.46 8.64 13.07
N ASP A 225 -16.43 8.04 12.48
CA ASP A 225 -15.12 7.87 13.10
C ASP A 225 -13.98 8.24 12.14
N GLU A 226 -12.75 8.17 12.63
CA GLU A 226 -11.55 8.47 11.87
C GLU A 226 -11.35 7.50 10.71
N TYR A 227 -11.81 6.25 10.84
CA TYR A 227 -11.73 5.24 9.80
C TYR A 227 -12.59 5.62 8.60
N ASP A 228 -13.78 6.19 8.81
CA ASP A 228 -14.62 6.73 7.74
C ASP A 228 -13.93 7.88 7.00
N LEU A 229 -13.18 8.73 7.71
CA LEU A 229 -12.37 9.78 7.08
C LEU A 229 -11.23 9.21 6.22
N ILE A 230 -10.55 8.19 6.73
CA ILE A 230 -9.49 7.48 5.99
C ILE A 230 -10.07 6.90 4.69
N ARG A 231 -11.19 6.17 4.77
CA ARG A 231 -11.86 5.59 3.61
C ARG A 231 -12.28 6.68 2.62
N LEU A 232 -12.88 7.77 3.10
CA LEU A 232 -13.31 8.90 2.28
C LEU A 232 -12.14 9.47 1.45
N VAL A 233 -11.01 9.77 2.11
CA VAL A 233 -9.82 10.31 1.44
C VAL A 233 -9.27 9.33 0.41
N ASN A 234 -9.13 8.06 0.77
CA ASN A 234 -8.63 7.04 -0.15
C ASN A 234 -9.54 6.84 -1.36
N MET A 235 -10.85 6.87 -1.18
CA MET A 235 -11.81 6.82 -2.30
C MET A 235 -11.64 8.01 -3.25
N ILE A 236 -11.48 9.22 -2.72
CA ILE A 236 -11.23 10.42 -3.54
C ILE A 236 -9.91 10.25 -4.31
N ARG A 237 -8.84 9.85 -3.63
CA ARG A 237 -7.52 9.68 -4.26
C ARG A 237 -7.56 8.63 -5.38
N ARG A 238 -8.20 7.47 -5.16
CA ARG A 238 -8.35 6.42 -6.20
C ARG A 238 -9.09 6.93 -7.43
N ALA A 239 -10.21 7.64 -7.21
CA ALA A 239 -11.01 8.20 -8.29
C ALA A 239 -10.21 9.24 -9.08
N VAL A 240 -9.59 10.20 -8.39
CA VAL A 240 -8.81 11.28 -9.01
C VAL A 240 -7.57 10.73 -9.72
N CYS A 241 -6.86 9.75 -9.17
CA CYS A 241 -5.72 9.11 -9.85
C CYS A 241 -6.12 8.41 -11.15
N SER A 242 -7.39 7.99 -11.27
CA SER A 242 -7.94 7.37 -12.47
C SER A 242 -8.69 8.38 -13.36
N ASP A 243 -8.58 9.68 -13.08
CA ASP A 243 -9.32 10.78 -13.71
C ASP A 243 -10.84 10.52 -13.77
N ARG A 244 -11.36 9.92 -12.69
CA ARG A 244 -12.77 9.60 -12.48
C ARG A 244 -13.41 10.49 -11.44
N CYS A 245 -14.73 10.63 -11.55
CA CYS A 245 -15.52 11.38 -10.59
C CYS A 245 -15.58 10.65 -9.22
N PRO A 246 -15.19 11.30 -8.10
CA PRO A 246 -15.25 10.68 -6.76
C PRO A 246 -16.65 10.25 -6.33
N TYR A 247 -17.70 10.90 -6.85
CA TYR A 247 -19.10 10.63 -6.50
C TYR A 247 -19.50 9.16 -6.69
N GLY A 248 -18.91 8.46 -7.67
CA GLY A 248 -19.15 7.04 -7.97
C GLY A 248 -19.74 6.78 -9.37
N ASP A 249 -20.06 5.52 -9.63
CA ASP A 249 -20.46 4.98 -10.95
C ASP A 249 -21.78 5.55 -11.51
N GLU A 250 -22.58 6.24 -10.69
CA GLU A 250 -23.80 6.93 -11.13
C GLU A 250 -23.52 8.26 -11.86
N CYS A 251 -22.26 8.67 -11.96
CA CYS A 251 -21.86 9.88 -12.68
C CYS A 251 -21.52 9.58 -14.15
N ASP A 252 -22.36 10.06 -15.07
CA ASP A 252 -22.27 9.88 -16.52
C ASP A 252 -20.97 10.39 -17.21
N VAL A 253 -20.06 11.02 -16.46
CA VAL A 253 -18.79 11.58 -16.99
C VAL A 253 -17.72 10.50 -17.18
N ASP A 254 -17.81 9.37 -16.46
CA ASP A 254 -16.84 8.27 -16.54
C ASP A 254 -16.86 7.50 -17.89
N SER A 255 -17.77 7.86 -18.81
CA SER A 255 -18.02 7.12 -20.05
C SER A 255 -17.34 7.69 -21.30
N LYS A 256 -16.70 8.87 -21.24
CA LYS A 256 -16.37 9.61 -22.48
C LYS A 256 -14.96 10.18 -22.62
N GLN A 257 -14.20 10.41 -21.56
CA GLN A 257 -12.77 10.78 -21.60
C GLN A 257 -12.22 10.86 -20.17
N TYR A 258 -11.17 10.08 -19.88
CA TYR A 258 -10.41 10.18 -18.63
C TYR A 258 -9.31 11.23 -18.83
N ASP A 259 -9.67 12.50 -18.63
CA ASP A 259 -8.73 13.63 -18.66
C ASP A 259 -8.95 14.49 -17.42
N ARG A 260 -7.86 14.82 -16.72
CA ARG A 260 -7.84 15.63 -15.51
C ARG A 260 -8.53 16.98 -15.70
N ALA A 261 -8.34 17.62 -16.85
CA ALA A 261 -8.96 18.92 -17.12
C ALA A 261 -10.49 18.81 -17.21
N ALA A 262 -10.99 17.75 -17.87
CA ALA A 262 -12.41 17.46 -17.97
C ALA A 262 -13.02 17.09 -16.61
N LEU A 263 -12.29 16.34 -15.78
CA LEU A 263 -12.69 16.03 -14.41
C LEU A 263 -12.84 17.32 -13.58
N GLU A 264 -11.86 18.22 -13.62
CA GLU A 264 -11.95 19.46 -12.85
C GLU A 264 -13.09 20.37 -13.35
N GLU A 265 -13.31 20.48 -14.67
CA GLU A 265 -14.46 21.19 -15.23
C GLU A 265 -15.79 20.61 -14.71
N HIS A 266 -15.91 19.29 -14.69
CA HIS A 266 -17.06 18.59 -14.12
C HIS A 266 -17.25 18.88 -12.62
N LEU A 267 -16.17 18.82 -11.83
CA LEU A 267 -16.23 19.06 -10.38
C LEU A 267 -16.55 20.53 -10.03
N VAL A 268 -16.19 21.48 -10.90
CA VAL A 268 -16.63 22.88 -10.77
C VAL A 268 -18.13 23.01 -11.01
N MET A 269 -18.68 22.27 -11.99
CA MET A 269 -20.12 22.29 -12.31
C MET A 269 -20.96 21.52 -11.28
N GLN A 270 -20.42 20.43 -10.72
CA GLN A 270 -21.09 19.54 -9.77
C GLN A 270 -20.31 19.47 -8.45
N LYS A 271 -20.38 20.53 -7.63
CA LYS A 271 -19.58 20.63 -6.39
C LYS A 271 -19.77 19.46 -5.41
N GLU A 272 -20.98 18.92 -5.33
CA GLU A 272 -21.30 17.77 -4.47
C GLU A 272 -20.53 16.50 -4.89
N HIS A 273 -20.04 16.43 -6.13
CA HIS A 273 -19.30 15.28 -6.66
C HIS A 273 -17.82 15.26 -6.23
N ARG A 274 -17.35 16.29 -5.51
CA ARG A 274 -16.00 16.29 -4.92
C ARG A 274 -15.86 15.25 -3.80
N LEU A 275 -16.97 14.82 -3.20
CA LEU A 275 -17.01 13.70 -2.26
C LEU A 275 -17.74 12.50 -2.87
N PRO A 276 -17.36 11.27 -2.51
CA PRO A 276 -18.17 10.08 -2.76
C PRO A 276 -19.59 10.23 -2.26
N GLN A 277 -20.56 9.65 -2.98
CA GLN A 277 -21.96 9.67 -2.56
C GLN A 277 -22.16 8.97 -1.21
N ARG A 278 -21.41 7.88 -0.97
CA ARG A 278 -21.37 7.12 0.28
C ARG A 278 -19.95 6.68 0.56
N VAL A 279 -19.60 6.58 1.85
CA VAL A 279 -18.34 5.94 2.24
C VAL A 279 -18.51 4.43 2.24
N SER A 280 -17.51 3.75 1.70
CA SER A 280 -17.42 2.29 1.69
C SER A 280 -17.28 1.75 3.10
N THR A 281 -17.77 0.54 3.35
CA THR A 281 -17.51 -0.20 4.60
C THR A 281 -16.40 -1.24 4.43
N SER A 282 -15.74 -1.29 3.27
CA SER A 282 -14.66 -2.23 3.00
C SER A 282 -13.36 -1.78 3.66
N ASP A 283 -12.67 -2.72 4.33
CA ASP A 283 -11.33 -2.47 4.87
C ASP A 283 -10.28 -2.27 3.78
N THR A 284 -10.57 -2.67 2.54
CA THR A 284 -9.67 -2.40 1.41
C THR A 284 -9.50 -0.90 1.17
N ASP A 285 -10.48 -0.06 1.56
CA ASP A 285 -10.42 1.40 1.46
C ASP A 285 -9.70 2.06 2.64
N LEU A 286 -9.30 1.29 3.65
CA LEU A 286 -8.43 1.78 4.73
C LEU A 286 -6.95 1.84 4.31
N ILE A 287 -6.58 1.11 3.26
CA ILE A 287 -5.21 1.07 2.76
C ILE A 287 -4.90 2.41 2.08
N PRO A 288 -3.94 3.21 2.61
CA PRO A 288 -3.58 4.50 2.04
C PRO A 288 -3.16 4.37 0.58
N VAL A 289 -3.68 5.24 -0.27
CA VAL A 289 -3.26 5.31 -1.68
C VAL A 289 -1.86 5.91 -1.81
N LEU A 290 -1.51 6.83 -0.91
CA LEU A 290 -0.18 7.45 -0.87
C LEU A 290 0.60 6.89 0.33
N PRO A 291 1.87 6.46 0.14
CA PRO A 291 2.74 6.09 1.24
C PRO A 291 3.03 7.30 2.14
N GLY A 292 2.76 7.16 3.44
CA GLY A 292 2.96 8.26 4.39
C GLY A 292 2.03 9.45 4.12
N ASP A 293 0.77 9.20 3.76
CA ASP A 293 -0.22 10.23 3.44
C ASP A 293 -0.44 11.19 4.62
N ALA A 294 0.30 12.30 4.59
CA ALA A 294 0.25 13.34 5.59
C ALA A 294 -1.13 13.97 5.73
N PHE A 295 -1.96 13.97 4.68
CA PHE A 295 -3.33 14.47 4.76
C PHE A 295 -4.17 13.56 5.68
N ILE A 296 -4.05 12.25 5.53
CA ILE A 296 -4.72 11.29 6.42
C ILE A 296 -4.20 11.43 7.85
N SER A 297 -2.87 11.48 8.04
CA SER A 297 -2.26 11.68 9.36
C SER A 297 -2.78 12.96 10.02
N MET A 298 -2.85 14.07 9.28
CA MET A 298 -3.43 15.33 9.74
C MET A 298 -4.88 15.14 10.18
N LEU A 299 -5.73 14.44 9.43
CA LEU A 299 -7.15 14.26 9.80
C LEU A 299 -7.32 13.49 11.11
N VAL A 300 -6.56 12.40 11.28
CA VAL A 300 -6.68 11.51 12.45
C VAL A 300 -6.09 12.17 13.69
N THR A 301 -4.97 12.89 13.56
CA THR A 301 -4.30 13.56 14.69
C THR A 301 -4.97 14.88 15.09
N SER A 302 -5.63 15.56 14.15
CA SER A 302 -6.36 16.80 14.45
C SER A 302 -7.64 16.60 15.26
N GLY A 303 -8.00 15.35 15.58
CA GLY A 303 -8.76 14.84 16.74
C GLY A 303 -10.17 15.36 17.05
N GLU A 304 -10.51 16.62 16.77
CA GLU A 304 -11.75 17.23 17.30
C GLU A 304 -12.42 18.20 16.31
N GLY A 305 -11.80 18.41 15.13
CA GLY A 305 -12.24 19.44 14.19
C GLY A 305 -13.02 18.95 12.96
N PHE A 306 -13.01 17.65 12.67
CA PHE A 306 -13.62 17.08 11.45
C PHE A 306 -14.88 16.26 11.72
N LEU A 307 -14.90 15.54 12.84
CA LEU A 307 -16.06 14.81 13.32
C LEU A 307 -16.80 15.65 14.37
N GLN A 308 -18.07 15.35 14.61
CA GLN A 308 -18.83 16.04 15.67
C GLN A 308 -18.28 15.61 17.03
N VAL A 309 -18.03 16.60 17.90
CA VAL A 309 -17.51 16.43 19.26
C VAL A 309 -18.24 15.29 19.97
N GLU A 310 -17.49 14.27 20.39
CA GLU A 310 -18.01 13.23 21.26
C GLU A 310 -18.56 13.89 22.54
N LEU A 311 -19.77 13.52 22.94
CA LEU A 311 -20.32 13.98 24.21
C LEU A 311 -19.37 13.53 25.31
N GLU A 312 -18.91 14.47 26.16
CA GLU A 312 -17.99 14.25 27.28
C GLU A 312 -18.16 12.84 27.86
N ASP A 313 -17.09 12.05 27.78
CA ASP A 313 -17.04 10.69 28.33
C ASP A 313 -17.53 10.77 29.78
N PRO A 314 -18.60 10.04 30.18
CA PRO A 314 -19.15 10.16 31.51
C PRO A 314 -18.06 9.88 32.53
N ASP A 315 -17.75 10.86 33.37
CA ASP A 315 -16.71 10.83 34.39
C ASP A 315 -16.81 9.50 35.18
N PHE A 316 -16.03 8.50 34.76
CA PHE A 316 -16.08 7.17 35.35
C PHE A 316 -15.37 7.28 36.70
N PRO A 317 -16.09 7.14 37.83
CA PRO A 317 -15.46 7.29 39.12
C PRO A 317 -14.38 6.21 39.26
N MET A 318 -13.13 6.63 39.47
CA MET A 318 -12.03 5.71 39.74
C MET A 318 -12.45 4.76 40.87
N VAL A 319 -12.53 3.47 40.55
CA VAL A 319 -12.83 2.45 41.54
C VAL A 319 -11.58 2.26 42.38
N LEU A 320 -11.74 2.30 43.72
CA LEU A 320 -10.64 2.03 44.64
C LEU A 320 -9.98 0.70 44.29
N THR A 321 -8.66 0.72 44.21
CA THR A 321 -7.84 -0.46 43.96
C THR A 321 -8.01 -1.48 45.09
N VAL A 322 -7.70 -2.75 44.82
CA VAL A 322 -7.74 -3.82 45.82
C VAL A 322 -6.84 -3.50 47.02
N GLN A 323 -5.72 -2.82 46.80
CA GLN A 323 -4.83 -2.35 47.87
C GLN A 323 -5.48 -1.27 48.74
N GLU A 324 -6.20 -0.32 48.14
CA GLU A 324 -6.90 0.73 48.89
C GLU A 324 -8.07 0.17 49.71
N LEU A 325 -8.79 -0.80 49.17
CA LEU A 325 -9.84 -1.54 49.90
C LEU A 325 -9.25 -2.32 51.09
N ALA A 326 -8.11 -2.98 50.90
CA ALA A 326 -7.43 -3.71 51.97
C ALA A 326 -6.89 -2.75 53.06
N ALA A 327 -6.33 -1.61 52.66
CA ALA A 327 -5.86 -0.59 53.59
C ALA A 327 -7.01 0.03 54.39
N ALA A 328 -8.16 0.30 53.76
CA ALA A 328 -9.35 0.81 54.43
C ALA A 328 -9.91 -0.18 55.47
N ALA A 329 -9.95 -1.49 55.13
CA ALA A 329 -10.40 -2.53 56.05
C ALA A 329 -9.50 -2.65 57.30
N SER A 330 -8.19 -2.44 57.13
CA SER A 330 -7.20 -2.51 58.21
C SER A 330 -7.24 -1.32 59.19
N ARG A 331 -7.93 -0.22 58.84
CA ARG A 331 -8.02 1.01 59.65
C ARG A 331 -9.22 1.07 60.61
N THR A 332 -10.03 0.01 60.70
CA THR A 332 -11.19 -0.02 61.61
C THR A 332 -10.73 -0.04 63.07
N PRO A 333 -11.02 0.98 63.91
CA PRO A 333 -10.58 0.97 65.29
C PRO A 333 -11.38 -0.05 66.11
N LEU A 334 -10.67 -0.85 66.91
CA LEU A 334 -11.24 -1.66 67.98
C LEU A 334 -12.15 -0.80 68.86
N LYS A 335 -13.46 -1.10 68.84
CA LYS A 335 -14.41 -0.53 69.81
C LYS A 335 -13.97 -0.96 71.22
N THR A 336 -13.37 -0.04 71.96
CA THR A 336 -13.19 -0.16 73.41
C THR A 336 -14.55 -0.21 74.09
N ARG A 337 -14.68 -1.20 74.98
CA ARG A 337 -15.91 -1.66 75.63
C ARG A 337 -16.38 -0.72 76.73
#